data_AF-A0A973GX42-F1
#
_entry.id   AF-A0A973GX42-F1
#
_cell.length_a   1.000
_cell.length_b   1.000
_cell.length_c   1.000
_cell.angle_alpha   90.00
_cell.angle_beta   90.00
_cell.angle_gamma   90.00
#
_symmetry.space_group_name_H-M   'P 1'
#
loop_
_entity.id
_entity.type
_entity.pdbx_description
1 polymer ?
#
loop_
_entity_poly.entity_id
_entity_poly.type
_entity_poly.pdbx_seq_one_letter_code
_entity_poly.pdbx_strand_id
1 'polypeptide(L)'
;MSSIAYITDKNMIEFHRLNGNSTISFWRPSAGKRFTDFNHGDLLFFLAKGTELKQTGEKGIIGYGRFQHSVQHSFRQMWNLYGNLNGYETTEDFKEAILRVSKTKTLPTSLSSLILNEIVFFQAPVYLSEFGMRISNNLESFIYLDKDNPQMTVNILLKANEIGVDAWSSAVSSYAPSSSVFDDDLSRHIIQYRLSNIPNLSTEKELKKQSKYLMDLIKKEDNYQWLDERKQELIRFNLKGLEIVTAVSVNKHNLIERLIYEFGKYNLIHKLTKDIPNF
;
A
#
# COMPACT_ATOMS: atom_id res chain seq x y z
N MET A 1 8.36 2.78 -2.38
CA MET A 1 7.16 1.99 -2.11
C MET A 1 6.96 1.08 -3.30
N SER A 2 6.96 -0.22 -3.07
CA SER A 2 6.60 -1.19 -4.09
C SER A 2 5.19 -1.69 -3.81
N SER A 3 4.32 -1.71 -4.81
CA SER A 3 3.02 -2.36 -4.63
C SER A 3 3.03 -3.75 -5.21
N ILE A 4 2.31 -4.64 -4.54
CA ILE A 4 2.08 -6.00 -5.04
C ILE A 4 0.59 -6.25 -5.23
N ALA A 5 0.24 -7.05 -6.24
CA ALA A 5 -1.09 -7.66 -6.33
C ALA A 5 -0.98 -9.13 -5.97
N TYR A 6 -1.80 -9.61 -5.03
CA TYR A 6 -1.81 -10.98 -4.55
C TYR A 6 -3.12 -11.68 -4.92
N ILE A 7 -3.06 -12.92 -5.41
CA ILE A 7 -4.25 -13.74 -5.69
C ILE A 7 -4.89 -14.16 -4.37
N THR A 8 -6.05 -13.59 -4.06
CA THR A 8 -6.72 -13.78 -2.76
C THR A 8 -7.78 -14.88 -2.82
N ASP A 9 -8.07 -15.46 -1.65
CA ASP A 9 -9.30 -16.24 -1.50
C ASP A 9 -10.50 -15.29 -1.39
N LYS A 10 -11.52 -15.52 -2.23
CA LYS A 10 -12.69 -14.65 -2.30
C LYS A 10 -13.43 -14.58 -0.97
N ASN A 11 -13.62 -15.72 -0.30
CA ASN A 11 -14.41 -15.79 0.93
C ASN A 11 -13.76 -14.98 2.05
N MET A 12 -12.43 -15.10 2.19
CA MET A 12 -11.66 -14.31 3.16
C MET A 12 -11.86 -12.80 2.95
N ILE A 13 -11.74 -12.32 1.71
CA ILE A 13 -11.85 -10.89 1.43
C ILE A 13 -13.29 -10.39 1.58
N GLU A 14 -14.28 -11.14 1.09
CA GLU A 14 -15.70 -10.80 1.26
C GLU A 14 -16.11 -10.75 2.74
N PHE A 15 -15.59 -11.66 3.57
CA PHE A 15 -15.82 -11.61 5.01
C PHE A 15 -15.37 -10.27 5.59
N HIS A 16 -14.17 -9.79 5.23
CA HIS A 16 -13.67 -8.51 5.72
C HIS A 16 -14.46 -7.32 5.20
N ARG A 17 -14.88 -7.38 3.93
CA ARG A 17 -15.74 -6.36 3.32
C ARG A 17 -17.08 -6.24 4.05
N LEU A 18 -17.75 -7.37 4.31
CA LEU A 18 -19.06 -7.41 4.97
C LEU A 18 -19.01 -7.00 6.45
N ASN A 19 -17.90 -7.27 7.13
CA ASN A 19 -17.72 -6.92 8.54
C ASN A 19 -17.06 -5.55 8.77
N GLY A 20 -16.68 -4.82 7.70
CA GLY A 20 -16.06 -3.50 7.81
C GLY A 20 -14.69 -3.51 8.52
N ASN A 21 -13.94 -4.62 8.42
CA ASN A 21 -12.65 -4.73 9.11
C ASN A 21 -11.61 -3.81 8.47
N SER A 22 -11.05 -2.89 9.26
CA SER A 22 -9.93 -2.02 8.84
C SER A 22 -8.55 -2.67 9.05
N THR A 23 -8.49 -3.88 9.61
CA THR A 23 -7.25 -4.66 9.80
C THR A 23 -7.49 -6.11 9.41
N ILE A 24 -6.51 -6.75 8.76
CA ILE A 24 -6.60 -8.13 8.30
C ILE A 24 -5.29 -8.89 8.59
N SER A 25 -5.42 -10.13 9.06
CA SER A 25 -4.36 -11.14 9.03
C SER A 25 -4.42 -11.84 7.67
N PHE A 26 -3.71 -11.28 6.69
CA PHE A 26 -3.70 -11.78 5.32
C PHE A 26 -2.79 -13.01 5.22
N TRP A 27 -3.38 -14.19 5.40
CA TRP A 27 -2.65 -15.43 5.47
C TRP A 27 -2.37 -16.03 4.10
N ARG A 28 -1.21 -16.69 3.99
CA ARG A 28 -0.79 -17.46 2.82
C ARG A 28 -0.27 -18.84 3.26
N PRO A 29 -0.77 -19.93 2.67
CA PRO A 29 -0.38 -21.29 3.05
C PRO A 29 1.06 -21.65 2.67
N SER A 30 1.68 -20.92 1.74
CA SER A 30 3.08 -21.14 1.37
C SER A 30 4.00 -20.12 2.04
N ALA A 31 4.97 -20.62 2.81
CA ALA A 31 6.23 -19.93 3.06
C ALA A 31 7.11 -19.92 1.79
N GLY A 32 6.51 -19.69 0.61
CA GLY A 32 7.19 -19.57 -0.67
C GLY A 32 8.13 -18.35 -0.70
N LYS A 33 8.54 -17.91 -1.90
CA LYS A 33 9.42 -16.75 -2.07
C LYS A 33 8.99 -15.61 -1.13
N ARG A 34 9.95 -15.14 -0.35
CA ARG A 34 9.78 -13.95 0.48
C ARG A 34 9.52 -12.78 -0.46
N PHE A 35 8.68 -11.85 -0.02
CA PHE A 35 8.62 -10.56 -0.70
C PHE A 35 9.99 -9.90 -0.55
N THR A 36 10.52 -9.43 -1.66
CA THR A 36 11.74 -8.64 -1.77
C THR A 36 11.28 -7.21 -2.01
N ASP A 37 11.83 -6.25 -1.27
CA ASP A 37 11.50 -4.83 -1.43
C ASP A 37 10.02 -4.48 -1.14
N PHE A 38 9.34 -5.25 -0.28
CA PHE A 38 7.99 -4.94 0.22
C PHE A 38 8.06 -4.55 1.70
N ASN A 39 7.85 -3.27 1.96
CA ASN A 39 8.19 -2.60 3.21
C ASN A 39 6.96 -2.00 3.90
N HIS A 40 7.08 -1.69 5.19
CA HIS A 40 5.99 -1.08 5.95
C HIS A 40 5.43 0.16 5.24
N GLY A 41 4.12 0.21 5.05
CA GLY A 41 3.37 1.25 4.34
C GLY A 41 3.03 0.91 2.90
N ASP A 42 3.72 -0.06 2.29
CA ASP A 42 3.49 -0.48 0.91
C ASP A 42 2.09 -1.11 0.73
N LEU A 43 1.53 -1.00 -0.49
CA LEU A 43 0.17 -1.48 -0.77
C LEU A 43 0.17 -2.94 -1.24
N LEU A 44 -0.67 -3.75 -0.59
CA LEU A 44 -1.05 -5.07 -1.08
C LEU A 44 -2.45 -5.01 -1.69
N PHE A 45 -2.52 -5.12 -3.02
CA PHE A 45 -3.77 -5.18 -3.77
C PHE A 45 -4.34 -6.60 -3.80
N PHE A 46 -5.66 -6.70 -3.64
CA PHE A 46 -6.39 -7.97 -3.62
C PHE A 46 -6.88 -8.35 -5.01
N LEU A 47 -6.22 -9.32 -5.65
CA LEU A 47 -6.63 -9.88 -6.93
C LEU A 47 -7.58 -11.07 -6.70
N ALA A 48 -8.88 -10.84 -6.81
CA ALA A 48 -9.88 -11.81 -6.34
C ALA A 48 -10.38 -12.76 -7.44
N LYS A 49 -10.47 -14.05 -7.11
CA LYS A 49 -11.18 -15.03 -7.93
C LYS A 49 -12.68 -14.76 -7.93
N GLY A 50 -13.37 -15.06 -9.02
CA GLY A 50 -14.80 -14.79 -9.20
C GLY A 50 -15.12 -13.39 -9.73
N THR A 51 -14.10 -12.61 -10.09
CA THR A 51 -14.23 -11.31 -10.76
C THR A 51 -13.79 -11.37 -12.22
N GLU A 52 -13.63 -12.58 -12.76
CA GLU A 52 -13.01 -12.78 -14.05
C GLU A 52 -13.80 -12.12 -15.19
N LEU A 53 -13.10 -11.40 -16.07
CA LEU A 53 -13.67 -10.97 -17.34
C LEU A 53 -14.07 -12.20 -18.17
N LYS A 54 -15.31 -12.22 -18.67
CA LYS A 54 -15.84 -13.38 -19.42
C LYS A 54 -15.00 -13.75 -20.63
N GLN A 55 -14.43 -12.76 -21.32
CA GLN A 55 -13.67 -12.98 -22.56
C GLN A 55 -12.23 -13.45 -22.30
N THR A 56 -11.57 -12.94 -21.25
CA THR A 56 -10.13 -13.13 -21.04
C THR A 56 -9.80 -14.03 -19.84
N GLY A 57 -10.74 -14.22 -18.91
CA GLY A 57 -10.49 -14.90 -17.64
C GLY A 57 -9.66 -14.08 -16.65
N GLU A 58 -9.40 -12.80 -16.95
CA GLU A 58 -8.58 -11.91 -16.12
C GLU A 58 -9.31 -11.57 -14.82
N LYS A 59 -8.62 -11.75 -13.69
CA LYS A 59 -9.12 -11.38 -12.37
C LYS A 59 -8.95 -9.87 -12.15
N GLY A 60 -9.94 -9.25 -11.54
CA GLY A 60 -9.89 -7.85 -11.15
C GLY A 60 -9.31 -7.65 -9.75
N ILE A 61 -8.73 -6.47 -9.55
CA ILE A 61 -8.35 -5.93 -8.25
C ILE A 61 -9.58 -5.35 -7.59
N ILE A 62 -9.89 -5.79 -6.36
CA ILE A 62 -11.11 -5.39 -5.64
C ILE A 62 -10.87 -4.44 -4.48
N GLY A 63 -9.61 -4.11 -4.20
CA GLY A 63 -9.22 -3.30 -3.06
C GLY A 63 -7.75 -3.50 -2.69
N TYR A 64 -7.33 -2.93 -1.56
CA TYR A 64 -5.99 -3.09 -1.02
C TYR A 64 -5.94 -2.91 0.50
N GLY A 65 -4.78 -3.18 1.09
CA GLY A 65 -4.43 -2.77 2.45
C GLY A 65 -2.97 -2.31 2.55
N ARG A 66 -2.66 -1.46 3.52
CA ARG A 66 -1.29 -1.02 3.82
C ARG A 66 -0.56 -2.08 4.63
N PHE A 67 0.61 -2.48 4.18
CA PHE A 67 1.41 -3.49 4.84
C PHE A 67 2.06 -2.97 6.11
N GLN A 68 1.93 -3.70 7.21
CA GLN A 68 2.57 -3.37 8.48
C GLN A 68 3.84 -4.21 8.67
N HIS A 69 3.66 -5.53 8.76
CA HIS A 69 4.73 -6.48 8.97
C HIS A 69 4.25 -7.90 8.65
N SER A 70 5.20 -8.82 8.50
CA SER A 70 4.92 -10.25 8.31
C SER A 70 5.15 -11.04 9.59
N VAL A 71 4.28 -12.01 9.87
CA VAL A 71 4.43 -12.95 10.98
C VAL A 71 4.37 -14.40 10.48
N GLN A 72 4.94 -15.30 11.27
CA GLN A 72 4.82 -16.75 11.05
C GLN A 72 4.35 -17.42 12.34
N HIS A 73 3.25 -18.16 12.24
CA HIS A 73 2.61 -18.81 13.37
C HIS A 73 2.06 -20.18 12.99
N SER A 74 1.93 -21.07 13.97
CA SER A 74 1.11 -22.27 13.79
C SER A 74 -0.36 -21.88 13.62
N PHE A 75 -1.16 -22.76 13.02
CA PHE A 75 -2.61 -22.57 12.86
C PHE A 75 -3.31 -22.11 14.16
N ARG A 76 -3.03 -22.80 15.27
CA ARG A 76 -3.64 -22.50 16.58
C ARG A 76 -3.24 -21.12 17.10
N GLN A 77 -1.98 -20.74 16.96
CA GLN A 77 -1.50 -19.41 17.36
C GLN A 77 -2.14 -18.31 16.50
N MET A 78 -2.26 -18.54 15.19
CA MET A 78 -2.87 -17.58 14.27
C MET A 78 -4.34 -17.33 14.60
N TRP A 79 -5.09 -18.39 14.92
CA TRP A 79 -6.46 -18.24 15.38
C TRP A 79 -6.55 -17.52 16.73
N ASN A 80 -5.74 -17.93 17.71
CA ASN A 80 -5.78 -17.32 19.04
C ASN A 80 -5.41 -15.82 19.04
N LEU A 81 -4.50 -15.39 18.16
CA LEU A 81 -4.05 -14.01 18.08
C LEU A 81 -4.98 -13.12 17.25
N TYR A 82 -5.50 -13.63 16.13
CA TYR A 82 -6.20 -12.83 15.14
C TYR A 82 -7.69 -13.15 15.03
N GLY A 83 -8.15 -14.32 15.46
CA GLY A 83 -9.55 -14.76 15.41
C GLY A 83 -10.18 -14.49 14.04
N ASN A 84 -11.27 -13.72 14.04
CA ASN A 84 -12.02 -13.35 12.84
C ASN A 84 -11.25 -12.43 11.88
N LEU A 85 -10.12 -11.83 12.30
CA LEU A 85 -9.24 -11.08 11.40
C LEU A 85 -8.52 -12.00 10.40
N ASN A 86 -8.64 -13.33 10.52
CA ASN A 86 -8.23 -14.29 9.49
C ASN A 86 -9.25 -14.46 8.35
N GLY A 87 -10.40 -13.79 8.42
CA GLY A 87 -11.40 -13.73 7.34
C GLY A 87 -12.49 -14.80 7.41
N TYR A 88 -12.72 -15.37 8.60
CA TYR A 88 -13.70 -16.44 8.82
C TYR A 88 -14.34 -16.31 10.19
N GLU A 89 -15.59 -16.75 10.30
CA GLU A 89 -16.37 -16.69 11.54
C GLU A 89 -15.92 -17.75 12.55
N THR A 90 -15.55 -18.94 12.08
CA THR A 90 -15.18 -20.08 12.92
C THR A 90 -13.77 -20.59 12.64
N THR A 91 -13.19 -21.27 13.63
CA THR A 91 -11.87 -21.91 13.51
C THR A 91 -11.90 -23.01 12.46
N GLU A 92 -13.04 -23.70 12.35
CA GLU A 92 -13.30 -24.79 11.42
C GLU A 92 -13.32 -24.28 9.99
N ASP A 93 -14.07 -23.22 9.69
CA ASP A 93 -14.11 -22.61 8.34
C ASP A 93 -12.72 -22.13 7.91
N PHE A 94 -11.99 -21.51 8.84
CA PHE A 94 -10.63 -21.07 8.60
C PHE A 94 -9.69 -22.24 8.28
N LYS A 95 -9.80 -23.34 9.03
CA LYS A 95 -9.04 -24.58 8.78
C LYS A 95 -9.34 -25.15 7.40
N GLU A 96 -10.61 -25.26 7.04
CA GLU A 96 -11.03 -25.77 5.74
C GLU A 96 -10.51 -24.90 4.59
N ALA A 97 -10.56 -23.57 4.77
CA ALA A 97 -10.01 -22.64 3.80
C ALA A 97 -8.52 -22.85 3.56
N ILE A 98 -7.71 -23.00 4.62
CA ILE A 98 -6.28 -23.27 4.48
C ILE A 98 -6.05 -24.55 3.70
N LEU A 99 -6.71 -25.66 4.07
CA LEU A 99 -6.55 -26.96 3.42
C LEU A 99 -6.93 -26.92 1.93
N ARG A 100 -8.00 -26.17 1.61
CA ARG A 100 -8.47 -25.94 0.24
C ARG A 100 -7.47 -25.15 -0.59
N VAL A 101 -6.90 -24.08 -0.05
CA VAL A 101 -5.92 -23.24 -0.78
C VAL A 101 -4.56 -23.94 -0.89
N SER A 102 -4.10 -24.64 0.16
CA SER A 102 -2.86 -25.40 0.13
C SER A 102 -2.95 -26.67 -0.71
N LYS A 103 -4.15 -27.15 -1.03
CA LYS A 103 -4.42 -28.44 -1.69
C LYS A 103 -3.81 -29.61 -0.92
N THR A 104 -3.80 -29.54 0.42
CA THR A 104 -3.26 -30.59 1.31
C THR A 104 -4.36 -31.18 2.18
N LYS A 105 -4.17 -32.45 2.61
CA LYS A 105 -5.07 -33.11 3.57
C LYS A 105 -4.78 -32.72 5.03
N THR A 106 -3.59 -32.23 5.30
CA THR A 106 -3.11 -31.84 6.63
C THR A 106 -2.71 -30.37 6.64
N LEU A 107 -2.85 -29.74 7.81
CA LEU A 107 -2.45 -28.35 8.00
C LEU A 107 -0.92 -28.23 7.91
N PRO A 108 -0.41 -27.12 7.36
CA PRO A 108 1.02 -26.82 7.40
C PRO A 108 1.46 -26.58 8.85
N THR A 109 2.74 -26.86 9.13
CA THR A 109 3.34 -26.65 10.46
C THR A 109 3.36 -25.17 10.85
N SER A 110 3.52 -24.28 9.87
CA SER A 110 3.52 -22.83 10.03
C SER A 110 2.80 -22.18 8.86
N LEU A 111 2.11 -21.09 9.16
CA LEU A 111 1.42 -20.21 8.22
C LEU A 111 2.10 -18.85 8.25
N SER A 112 2.27 -18.26 7.07
CA SER A 112 2.74 -16.88 6.97
C SER A 112 1.55 -15.96 6.86
N SER A 113 1.53 -14.88 7.64
CA SER A 113 0.51 -13.83 7.54
C SER A 113 1.16 -12.48 7.33
N LEU A 114 0.55 -11.67 6.46
CA LEU A 114 0.87 -10.27 6.28
C LEU A 114 -0.17 -9.48 7.05
N ILE A 115 0.26 -8.69 8.03
CA ILE A 115 -0.65 -7.84 8.76
C ILE A 115 -0.87 -6.58 7.93
N LEU A 116 -2.12 -6.39 7.53
CA LEU A 116 -2.56 -5.24 6.74
C LEU A 116 -3.48 -4.38 7.58
N ASN A 117 -3.31 -3.06 7.50
CA ASN A 117 -4.24 -2.09 8.06
C ASN A 117 -4.82 -1.19 6.97
N GLU A 118 -5.79 -0.36 7.36
CA GLU A 118 -6.37 0.67 6.51
C GLU A 118 -6.90 0.08 5.19
N ILE A 119 -7.71 -0.96 5.35
CA ILE A 119 -8.26 -1.73 4.23
C ILE A 119 -9.26 -0.89 3.45
N VAL A 120 -9.06 -0.85 2.13
CA VAL A 120 -9.92 -0.15 1.19
C VAL A 120 -10.48 -1.12 0.16
N PHE A 121 -11.80 -1.11 -0.03
CA PHE A 121 -12.48 -1.85 -1.08
C PHE A 121 -13.00 -0.93 -2.17
N PHE A 122 -12.88 -1.37 -3.41
CA PHE A 122 -13.40 -0.64 -4.56
C PHE A 122 -14.87 -0.98 -4.81
N GLN A 123 -15.61 -0.03 -5.36
CA GLN A 123 -17.01 -0.24 -5.70
C GLN A 123 -17.18 -1.27 -6.82
N ALA A 124 -16.23 -1.32 -7.76
CA ALA A 124 -16.13 -2.37 -8.78
C ALA A 124 -14.67 -2.80 -9.00
N PRO A 125 -14.43 -4.01 -9.56
CA PRO A 125 -13.07 -4.48 -9.83
C PRO A 125 -12.34 -3.60 -10.87
N VAL A 126 -11.04 -3.40 -10.66
CA VAL A 126 -10.12 -2.74 -11.60
C VAL A 126 -9.26 -3.80 -12.31
N TYR A 127 -9.18 -3.75 -13.63
CA TYR A 127 -8.44 -4.75 -14.42
C TYR A 127 -7.08 -4.20 -14.88
N LEU A 128 -6.02 -5.01 -14.74
CA LEU A 128 -4.66 -4.57 -15.06
C LEU A 128 -4.42 -4.43 -16.57
N SER A 129 -5.20 -5.16 -17.39
CA SER A 129 -5.15 -5.04 -18.85
C SER A 129 -5.54 -3.65 -19.36
N GLU A 130 -6.33 -2.88 -18.59
CA GLU A 130 -6.65 -1.47 -18.90
C GLU A 130 -5.39 -0.58 -18.92
N PHE A 131 -4.34 -0.98 -18.20
CA PHE A 131 -3.06 -0.27 -18.14
C PHE A 131 -1.95 -0.98 -18.94
N GLY A 132 -2.32 -1.91 -19.82
CA GLY A 132 -1.39 -2.65 -20.67
C GLY A 132 -0.61 -3.75 -19.94
N MET A 133 -0.91 -4.06 -18.68
CA MET A 133 -0.29 -5.17 -17.95
C MET A 133 -1.14 -6.44 -18.12
N ARG A 134 -0.55 -7.46 -18.76
CA ARG A 134 -1.19 -8.77 -18.88
C ARG A 134 -0.65 -9.72 -17.84
N ILE A 135 -1.54 -10.23 -17.00
CA ILE A 135 -1.24 -11.25 -16.00
C ILE A 135 -1.25 -12.62 -16.70
N SER A 136 -0.14 -13.37 -16.57
CA SER A 136 -0.12 -14.76 -17.05
C SER A 136 -1.09 -15.64 -16.25
N ASN A 137 -1.78 -16.56 -16.94
CA ASN A 137 -2.64 -17.55 -16.28
C ASN A 137 -1.88 -18.49 -15.33
N ASN A 138 -0.54 -18.57 -15.46
CA ASN A 138 0.35 -19.37 -14.62
C ASN A 138 1.02 -18.54 -13.51
N LEU A 139 0.39 -17.42 -13.10
CA LEU A 139 0.96 -16.52 -12.10
C LEU A 139 1.41 -17.27 -10.83
N GLU A 140 2.56 -16.84 -10.29
CA GLU A 140 2.83 -17.04 -8.86
C GLU A 140 1.69 -16.41 -8.03
N SER A 141 1.60 -16.70 -6.73
CA SER A 141 0.54 -16.15 -5.89
C SER A 141 0.48 -14.62 -5.86
N PHE A 142 1.49 -13.91 -6.39
CA PHE A 142 1.56 -12.45 -6.45
C PHE A 142 2.41 -11.93 -7.63
N ILE A 143 2.31 -10.62 -7.89
CA ILE A 143 3.16 -9.85 -8.81
C ILE A 143 3.55 -8.49 -8.22
N TYR A 144 4.71 -7.96 -8.61
CA TYR A 144 5.08 -6.56 -8.37
C TYR A 144 4.50 -5.69 -9.47
N LEU A 145 3.77 -4.65 -9.09
CA LEU A 145 3.05 -3.79 -10.02
C LEU A 145 3.96 -2.75 -10.67
N ASP A 146 4.84 -2.15 -9.89
CA ASP A 146 5.62 -0.99 -10.35
C ASP A 146 6.95 -1.35 -11.03
N LYS A 147 7.26 -2.64 -11.17
CA LYS A 147 8.56 -3.12 -11.68
C LYS A 147 8.83 -2.68 -13.12
N ASP A 148 7.83 -2.85 -14.00
CA ASP A 148 7.94 -2.52 -15.42
C ASP A 148 7.31 -1.16 -15.75
N ASN A 149 6.38 -0.71 -14.92
CA ASN A 149 5.72 0.59 -15.05
C ASN A 149 5.65 1.29 -13.67
N PRO A 150 6.53 2.25 -13.37
CA PRO A 150 6.55 2.96 -12.10
C PRO A 150 5.27 3.76 -11.76
N GLN A 151 4.35 3.93 -12.70
CA GLN A 151 3.05 4.58 -12.49
C GLN A 151 1.91 3.58 -12.20
N MET A 152 2.16 2.27 -12.24
CA MET A 152 1.09 1.27 -12.20
C MET A 152 0.19 1.44 -10.98
N THR A 153 0.77 1.59 -9.78
CA THR A 153 0.00 1.85 -8.55
C THR A 153 -0.87 3.10 -8.67
N VAL A 154 -0.31 4.20 -9.17
CA VAL A 154 -1.05 5.46 -9.34
C VAL A 154 -2.22 5.28 -10.32
N ASN A 155 -2.01 4.58 -11.43
CA ASN A 155 -3.04 4.33 -12.43
C ASN A 155 -4.19 3.48 -11.87
N ILE A 156 -3.88 2.46 -11.08
CA ILE A 156 -4.89 1.63 -10.40
C ILE A 156 -5.71 2.49 -9.44
N LEU A 157 -5.05 3.32 -8.61
CA LEU A 157 -5.75 4.18 -7.65
C LEU A 157 -6.59 5.26 -8.34
N LEU A 158 -6.10 5.89 -9.42
CA LEU A 158 -6.89 6.84 -10.19
C LEU A 158 -8.13 6.19 -10.79
N LYS A 159 -7.99 4.97 -11.33
CA LYS A 159 -9.14 4.23 -11.88
C LYS A 159 -10.14 3.83 -10.80
N ALA A 160 -9.65 3.39 -9.64
CA ALA A 160 -10.49 3.11 -8.49
C ALA A 160 -11.24 4.36 -8.03
N ASN A 161 -10.61 5.54 -8.08
CA ASN A 161 -11.24 6.81 -7.74
C ASN A 161 -12.37 7.17 -8.72
N GLU A 162 -12.18 6.92 -10.03
CA GLU A 162 -13.24 7.10 -11.04
C GLU A 162 -14.45 6.17 -10.79
N ILE A 163 -14.17 4.94 -10.38
CA ILE A 163 -15.19 3.91 -10.13
C ILE A 163 -15.93 4.17 -8.80
N GLY A 164 -15.22 4.68 -7.80
CA GLY A 164 -15.69 4.87 -6.44
C GLY A 164 -15.15 3.82 -5.46
N VAL A 165 -15.13 4.22 -4.19
CA VAL A 165 -14.71 3.41 -3.05
C VAL A 165 -15.93 2.97 -2.26
N ASP A 166 -15.88 1.77 -1.67
CA ASP A 166 -16.95 1.26 -0.81
C ASP A 166 -17.17 2.16 0.43
N ALA A 167 -18.42 2.33 0.84
CA ALA A 167 -18.82 3.23 1.92
C ALA A 167 -18.17 2.84 3.27
N TRP A 168 -17.93 1.54 3.51
CA TRP A 168 -17.27 1.08 4.73
C TRP A 168 -15.81 1.56 4.83
N SER A 169 -15.10 1.56 3.71
CA SER A 169 -13.72 2.04 3.64
C SER A 169 -13.62 3.57 3.79
N SER A 170 -14.70 4.29 3.55
CA SER A 170 -14.76 5.74 3.64
C SER A 170 -14.88 6.27 5.08
N ALA A 171 -15.26 5.41 6.04
CA ALA A 171 -15.59 5.83 7.41
C ALA A 171 -14.39 5.87 8.39
N VAL A 172 -13.18 5.47 7.99
CA VAL A 172 -12.08 5.11 8.91
C VAL A 172 -10.86 6.05 8.83
N SER A 173 -11.06 7.30 8.42
CA SER A 173 -9.96 8.28 8.42
C SER A 173 -9.59 8.72 9.84
N SER A 174 -8.32 8.47 10.22
CA SER A 174 -7.79 8.85 11.54
C SER A 174 -6.96 10.14 11.52
N TYR A 175 -6.45 10.55 10.34
CA TYR A 175 -5.44 11.61 10.21
C TYR A 175 -6.00 12.94 9.70
N ALA A 176 -7.09 12.91 8.92
CA ALA A 176 -7.76 14.10 8.40
C ALA A 176 -9.28 13.88 8.38
N PRO A 177 -10.06 14.56 9.24
CA PRO A 177 -11.51 14.38 9.36
C PRO A 177 -12.34 14.60 8.08
N SER A 178 -11.75 15.21 7.05
CA SER A 178 -12.41 15.54 5.77
C SER A 178 -11.99 14.68 4.58
N SER A 179 -10.96 13.84 4.69
CA SER A 179 -10.49 12.95 3.61
C SER A 179 -10.63 11.49 4.01
N SER A 180 -10.85 10.60 3.05
CA SER A 180 -10.84 9.15 3.28
C SER A 180 -9.41 8.60 3.31
N VAL A 181 -9.22 7.41 3.91
CA VAL A 181 -7.94 6.66 3.84
C VAL A 181 -7.44 6.53 2.40
N PHE A 182 -8.37 6.33 1.47
CA PHE A 182 -8.10 6.19 0.06
C PHE A 182 -7.54 7.48 -0.56
N ASP A 183 -8.11 8.63 -0.22
CA ASP A 183 -7.63 9.91 -0.75
C ASP A 183 -6.20 10.21 -0.29
N ASP A 184 -5.89 9.89 0.97
CA ASP A 184 -4.55 10.03 1.51
C ASP A 184 -3.55 9.12 0.79
N ASP A 185 -3.94 7.88 0.49
CA ASP A 185 -3.13 6.93 -0.28
C ASP A 185 -2.89 7.39 -1.72
N LEU A 186 -3.94 7.81 -2.40
CA LEU A 186 -3.85 8.32 -3.77
C LEU A 186 -2.91 9.53 -3.80
N SER A 187 -3.10 10.47 -2.88
CA SER A 187 -2.27 11.67 -2.75
C SER A 187 -0.80 11.30 -2.54
N ARG A 188 -0.53 10.42 -1.57
CA ARG A 188 0.82 9.93 -1.26
C ARG A 188 1.51 9.34 -2.48
N HIS A 189 0.84 8.44 -3.20
CA HIS A 189 1.45 7.75 -4.35
C HIS A 189 1.67 8.69 -5.53
N ILE A 190 0.77 9.64 -5.80
CA ILE A 190 0.99 10.66 -6.83
C ILE A 190 2.23 11.48 -6.47
N ILE A 191 2.32 11.97 -5.24
CA ILE A 191 3.44 12.82 -4.79
C ILE A 191 4.76 12.05 -4.85
N GLN A 192 4.78 10.83 -4.35
CA GLN A 192 5.95 9.96 -4.41
C GLN A 192 6.41 9.77 -5.86
N TYR A 193 5.49 9.43 -6.77
CA TYR A 193 5.79 9.26 -8.19
C TYR A 193 6.35 10.56 -8.82
N ARG A 194 5.75 11.72 -8.53
CA ARG A 194 6.26 12.99 -9.05
C ARG A 194 7.65 13.30 -8.50
N LEU A 195 7.86 13.13 -7.19
CA LEU A 195 9.14 13.38 -6.52
C LEU A 195 10.24 12.42 -6.99
N SER A 196 9.94 11.16 -7.28
CA SER A 196 10.93 10.21 -7.79
C SER A 196 11.44 10.54 -9.20
N ASN A 197 10.69 11.33 -9.96
CA ASN A 197 11.11 11.80 -11.28
C ASN A 197 11.93 13.10 -11.24
N ILE A 198 12.09 13.72 -10.08
CA ILE A 198 12.90 14.93 -9.93
C ILE A 198 14.32 14.52 -9.51
N PRO A 199 15.38 14.87 -10.26
CA PRO A 199 16.74 14.44 -9.97
C PRO A 199 17.23 14.99 -8.64
N ASN A 200 17.65 14.14 -7.70
CA ASN A 200 18.19 14.60 -6.43
C ASN A 200 19.64 15.09 -6.60
N LEU A 201 19.93 16.33 -6.18
CA LEU A 201 21.27 16.92 -6.27
C LEU A 201 22.16 16.59 -5.05
N SER A 202 21.62 15.97 -3.99
CA SER A 202 22.36 15.71 -2.73
C SER A 202 23.28 14.51 -2.85
N THR A 203 24.46 14.63 -2.27
CA THR A 203 25.41 13.52 -2.13
C THR A 203 24.91 12.51 -1.08
N GLU A 204 25.41 11.27 -1.12
CA GLU A 204 25.06 10.25 -0.11
C GLU A 204 25.34 10.69 1.33
N LYS A 205 26.42 11.46 1.54
CA LYS A 205 26.77 11.99 2.87
C LYS A 205 25.76 13.02 3.35
N GLU A 206 25.29 13.89 2.45
CA GLU A 206 24.25 14.86 2.75
C GLU A 206 22.92 14.16 3.04
N LEU A 207 22.53 13.18 2.22
CA LEU A 207 21.32 12.38 2.40
C LEU A 207 21.27 11.71 3.78
N LYS A 208 22.35 11.06 4.21
CA LYS A 208 22.44 10.46 5.55
C LYS A 208 22.21 11.48 6.67
N LYS A 209 22.74 12.70 6.53
CA LYS A 209 22.58 13.77 7.52
C LYS A 209 21.16 14.34 7.49
N GLN A 210 20.58 14.51 6.30
CA GLN A 210 19.19 14.95 6.10
C GLN A 210 18.21 13.97 6.74
N SER A 211 18.33 12.66 6.46
CA SER A 211 17.47 11.63 7.07
C SER A 211 17.56 11.62 8.59
N LYS A 212 18.74 11.93 9.17
CA LYS A 212 18.87 12.06 10.63
C LYS A 212 18.06 13.22 11.20
N TYR A 213 18.10 14.39 10.56
CA TYR A 213 17.28 15.53 10.99
C TYR A 213 15.78 15.23 10.90
N LEU A 214 15.35 14.56 9.83
CA LEU A 214 13.95 14.15 9.66
C LEU A 214 13.54 13.09 10.69
N MET A 215 14.41 12.13 11.02
CA MET A 215 14.18 11.19 12.13
C MET A 215 13.99 11.91 13.46
N ASP A 216 14.80 12.94 13.73
CA ASP A 216 14.66 13.73 14.96
C ASP A 216 13.35 14.54 14.98
N LEU A 217 12.81 14.93 13.81
CA LEU A 217 11.50 15.55 13.70
C LEU A 217 10.37 14.56 13.98
N ILE A 218 10.41 13.35 13.39
CA ILE A 218 9.43 12.28 13.68
C ILE A 218 9.34 11.97 15.18
N LYS A 219 10.47 12.03 15.91
CA LYS A 219 10.49 11.78 17.36
C LYS A 219 9.90 12.91 18.20
N LYS A 220 9.81 14.12 17.66
CA LYS A 220 9.38 15.34 18.37
C LYS A 220 7.95 15.72 18.05
N GLU A 221 7.48 15.39 16.85
CA GLU A 221 6.16 15.73 16.37
C GLU A 221 5.41 14.49 15.92
N ASP A 222 4.15 14.40 16.34
CA ASP A 222 3.29 13.29 15.99
C ASP A 222 2.86 13.34 14.51
N ASN A 223 2.44 12.19 14.00
CA ASN A 223 1.83 11.97 12.69
C ASN A 223 2.72 12.24 11.46
N TYR A 224 4.00 12.56 11.63
CA TYR A 224 4.93 12.48 10.51
C TYR A 224 5.25 11.03 10.17
N GLN A 225 5.17 10.74 8.87
CA GLN A 225 5.57 9.46 8.32
C GLN A 225 6.57 9.69 7.20
N TRP A 226 7.42 8.69 6.96
CA TRP A 226 8.22 8.69 5.74
C TRP A 226 7.30 8.66 4.53
N LEU A 227 7.62 9.46 3.50
CA LEU A 227 6.92 9.37 2.23
C LEU A 227 7.16 8.01 1.58
N ASP A 228 8.41 7.55 1.59
CA ASP A 228 8.84 6.25 1.10
C ASP A 228 10.13 5.76 1.79
N GLU A 229 10.61 4.59 1.36
CA GLU A 229 11.81 3.93 1.89
C GLU A 229 13.13 4.67 1.65
N ARG A 230 13.18 5.64 0.72
CA ARG A 230 14.38 6.46 0.48
C ARG A 230 14.69 7.35 1.68
N LYS A 231 13.69 7.62 2.53
CA LYS A 231 13.80 8.44 3.75
C LYS A 231 14.36 9.84 3.49
N GLN A 232 13.90 10.45 2.40
CA GLN A 232 14.31 11.80 1.95
C GLN A 232 13.25 12.87 2.25
N GLU A 233 11.99 12.47 2.31
CA GLU A 233 10.86 13.33 2.62
C GLU A 233 9.96 12.72 3.69
N LEU A 234 9.40 13.57 4.52
CA LEU A 234 8.29 13.26 5.41
C LEU A 234 6.99 13.80 4.82
N ILE A 235 5.90 13.14 5.17
CA ILE A 235 4.54 13.52 4.80
C ILE A 235 3.65 13.48 6.04
N ARG A 236 2.74 14.45 6.13
CA ARG A 236 1.71 14.53 7.18
C ARG A 236 0.42 15.10 6.60
N PHE A 237 -0.67 14.37 6.78
CA PHE A 237 -2.02 14.84 6.48
C PHE A 237 -2.58 15.53 7.72
N ASN A 238 -3.18 16.70 7.57
CA ASN A 238 -3.81 17.43 8.67
C ASN A 238 -5.02 18.26 8.19
N LEU A 239 -5.70 18.93 9.13
CA LEU A 239 -6.90 19.73 8.85
C LEU A 239 -6.69 20.88 7.84
N LYS A 240 -5.45 21.36 7.67
CA LYS A 240 -5.11 22.44 6.74
C LYS A 240 -4.69 21.90 5.36
N GLY A 241 -4.66 20.58 5.19
CA GLY A 241 -4.22 19.91 3.98
C GLY A 241 -2.98 19.04 4.22
N LEU A 242 -2.18 18.90 3.17
CA LEU A 242 -1.00 18.04 3.18
C LEU A 242 0.29 18.84 3.38
N GLU A 243 1.13 18.34 4.29
CA GLU A 243 2.49 18.85 4.51
C GLU A 243 3.52 17.85 4.01
N ILE A 244 4.50 18.36 3.25
CA ILE A 244 5.69 17.61 2.82
C ILE A 244 6.91 18.33 3.39
N VAL A 245 7.76 17.60 4.10
CA VAL A 245 8.96 18.16 4.73
C VAL A 245 10.20 17.46 4.20
N THR A 246 11.21 18.25 3.80
CA THR A 246 12.56 17.75 3.52
C THR A 246 13.57 18.51 4.37
N ALA A 247 14.73 17.91 4.58
CA ALA A 247 15.85 18.54 5.25
C ALA A 247 16.87 19.03 4.23
N VAL A 248 17.34 20.26 4.39
CA VAL A 248 18.45 20.80 3.60
C VAL A 248 19.71 20.77 4.45
N SER A 249 20.71 19.99 4.03
CA SER A 249 22.04 20.02 4.64
C SER A 249 23.08 20.01 3.54
N VAL A 250 23.62 21.17 3.23
CA VAL A 250 24.64 21.35 2.18
C VAL A 250 25.80 22.21 2.67
N ASN A 251 26.94 22.14 1.96
CA ASN A 251 28.03 23.07 2.18
C ASN A 251 27.58 24.52 1.92
N LYS A 252 28.09 25.47 2.70
CA LYS A 252 27.81 26.91 2.57
C LYS A 252 27.97 27.43 1.14
N HIS A 253 28.97 26.92 0.41
CA HIS A 253 29.20 27.32 -0.99
C HIS A 253 28.05 26.97 -1.94
N ASN A 254 27.29 25.91 -1.66
CA ASN A 254 26.19 25.44 -2.50
C ASN A 254 24.81 25.75 -1.91
N LEU A 255 24.74 26.53 -0.82
CA LEU A 255 23.51 26.76 -0.08
C LEU A 255 22.43 27.45 -0.92
N ILE A 256 22.80 28.52 -1.63
CA ILE A 256 21.85 29.30 -2.44
C ILE A 256 21.28 28.44 -3.56
N GLU A 257 22.14 27.77 -4.32
CA GLU A 257 21.74 26.87 -5.40
C GLU A 257 20.80 25.77 -4.89
N ARG A 258 21.12 25.16 -3.75
CA ARG A 258 20.27 24.13 -3.15
C ARG A 258 18.91 24.67 -2.75
N LEU A 259 18.85 25.83 -2.10
CA LEU A 259 17.57 26.41 -1.69
C LEU A 259 16.69 26.71 -2.91
N ILE A 260 17.26 27.30 -3.96
CA ILE A 260 16.53 27.56 -5.22
C ILE A 260 15.99 26.25 -5.80
N TYR A 261 16.82 25.20 -5.85
CA TYR A 261 16.41 23.89 -6.34
C TYR A 261 15.24 23.31 -5.51
N GLU A 262 15.33 23.31 -4.17
CA GLU A 262 14.26 22.77 -3.32
C GLU A 262 12.96 23.58 -3.45
N PHE A 263 13.04 24.92 -3.50
CA PHE A 263 11.86 25.76 -3.76
C PHE A 263 11.25 25.46 -5.13
N GLY A 264 12.07 25.29 -6.17
CA GLY A 264 11.62 24.90 -7.50
C GLY A 264 10.92 23.54 -7.51
N LYS A 265 11.52 22.55 -6.82
CA LYS A 265 10.97 21.20 -6.63
C LYS A 265 9.58 21.26 -5.99
N TYR A 266 9.41 21.97 -4.88
CA TYR A 266 8.11 22.08 -4.20
C TYR A 266 7.08 22.88 -4.99
N ASN A 267 7.48 23.96 -5.68
CA ASN A 267 6.58 24.69 -6.56
C ASN A 267 6.07 23.81 -7.72
N LEU A 268 6.94 22.97 -8.27
CA LEU A 268 6.56 22.01 -9.31
C LEU A 268 5.58 20.97 -8.76
N ILE A 269 5.86 20.37 -7.60
CA ILE A 269 4.95 19.43 -6.95
C ILE A 269 3.60 20.09 -6.70
N HIS A 270 3.56 21.25 -6.04
CA HIS A 270 2.33 21.99 -5.77
C HIS A 270 1.52 22.28 -7.05
N LYS A 271 2.19 22.57 -8.17
CA LYS A 271 1.51 22.76 -9.47
C LYS A 271 0.96 21.44 -10.04
N LEU A 272 1.71 20.34 -9.89
CA LEU A 272 1.35 19.02 -10.42
C LEU A 272 0.32 18.28 -9.55
N THR A 273 0.10 18.72 -8.31
CA THR A 273 -0.85 18.12 -7.38
C THR A 273 -2.16 18.88 -7.28
N LYS A 274 -2.37 19.95 -8.06
CA LYS A 274 -3.64 20.69 -8.11
C LYS A 274 -4.85 19.85 -8.50
N ASP A 275 -4.60 18.75 -9.22
CA ASP A 275 -5.63 17.82 -9.67
C ASP A 275 -5.97 16.75 -8.61
N ILE A 276 -5.29 16.78 -7.45
CA ILE A 276 -5.57 15.88 -6.33
C ILE A 276 -6.73 16.48 -5.52
N PRO A 277 -7.81 15.72 -5.26
CA PRO A 277 -9.04 16.24 -4.65
C PRO A 277 -8.89 16.97 -3.29
N ASN A 278 -7.75 16.80 -2.60
CA ASN A 278 -7.48 17.28 -1.24
C ASN A 278 -6.15 18.04 -1.08
N PHE A 279 -5.61 18.64 -2.15
CA PHE A 279 -4.32 19.36 -2.12
C PHE A 279 -4.47 20.88 -2.23
#